data_AF-F6H7B6-F1
#
_entry.id   AF-F6H7B6-F1
#
_cell.length_a   1.000
_cell.length_b   1.000
_cell.length_c   1.000
_cell.angle_alpha   90.00
_cell.angle_beta   90.00
_cell.angle_gamma   90.00
#
_symmetry.space_group_name_H-M   'P 1'
#
loop_
_entity.id
_entity.type
_entity.pdbx_description
1 polymer ?
#
loop_
_entity_poly.entity_id
_entity_poly.type
_entity_poly.pdbx_seq_one_letter_code
_entity_poly.pdbx_strand_id
1 'polypeptide(L)'
;MDPEIHLVASIDSPEFTLLTQSLTQSSLIGLDAEWKPIRTQQSSFPTVSLLQLACQLGPRLGPDSAKSLVFLLDLSAISLSSIYELLRDVFVSPDVLKLGFRFKQDLIYLSSTFCSQGCDPGFDRVEPFLDITSIYNYLQHKSLGRRIPKETKSLASICKELLGISLSKGALPFLGALYY
;
A
#
# COMPACT_ATOMS: atom_id res chain seq x y z
N MET A 1 18.64 -4.49 -0.40
CA MET A 1 18.79 -3.71 0.85
C MET A 1 17.48 -3.83 1.60
N ASP A 2 17.52 -4.05 2.91
CA ASP A 2 16.30 -4.06 3.70
C ASP A 2 15.70 -2.64 3.75
N PRO A 3 14.37 -2.50 3.60
CA PRO A 3 13.74 -1.20 3.68
C PRO A 3 13.83 -0.64 5.12
N GLU A 4 13.98 0.67 5.24
CA GLU A 4 13.87 1.35 6.53
C GLU A 4 12.39 1.53 6.88
N ILE A 5 11.99 1.10 8.08
CA ILE A 5 10.59 1.07 8.51
C ILE A 5 10.36 2.16 9.57
N HIS A 6 9.35 3.01 9.36
CA HIS A 6 8.97 4.10 10.25
C HIS A 6 7.52 3.98 10.69
N LEU A 7 7.26 4.05 12.00
CA LEU A 7 5.91 4.14 12.56
C LEU A 7 5.48 5.60 12.63
N VAL A 8 4.33 5.92 12.06
CA VAL A 8 3.75 7.27 12.02
C VAL A 8 2.46 7.26 12.84
N ALA A 9 2.52 7.80 14.05
CA ALA A 9 1.39 7.85 14.99
C ALA A 9 0.92 9.27 15.32
N SER A 10 1.64 10.30 14.86
CA SER A 10 1.33 11.72 15.08
C SER A 10 1.86 12.57 13.94
N ILE A 11 1.21 13.71 13.66
CA ILE A 11 1.65 14.68 12.65
C ILE A 11 2.83 15.53 13.09
N ASP A 12 3.09 15.63 14.40
CA ASP A 12 4.19 16.43 14.94
C ASP A 12 5.52 15.65 15.01
N SER A 13 5.55 14.45 14.45
CA SER A 13 6.69 13.54 14.54
C SER A 13 7.68 13.71 13.37
N PRO A 14 8.98 13.42 13.58
CA PRO A 14 9.95 13.41 12.49
C PRO A 14 9.60 12.37 11.42
N GLU A 15 8.96 11.27 11.79
CA GLU A 15 8.49 10.23 10.85
C GLU A 15 7.38 10.74 9.94
N PHE A 16 6.47 11.58 10.43
CA PHE A 16 5.46 12.22 9.58
C PHE A 16 6.08 13.24 8.62
N THR A 17 7.08 13.99 9.09
CA THR A 17 7.87 14.89 8.22
C THR A 17 8.59 14.09 7.13
N LEU A 18 9.17 12.94 7.48
CA LEU A 18 9.83 12.08 6.51
C LEU A 18 8.82 11.44 5.53
N LEU A 19 7.63 11.05 5.99
CA LEU A 19 6.55 10.53 5.16
C LEU A 19 6.15 11.55 4.09
N THR A 20 5.82 12.77 4.50
CA THR A 20 5.37 13.82 3.58
C THR A 20 6.43 14.14 2.51
N GLN A 21 7.69 14.28 2.92
CA GLN A 21 8.81 14.44 1.99
C GLN A 21 8.94 13.25 1.03
N SER A 22 8.83 12.03 1.55
CA SER A 22 8.98 10.83 0.74
C SER A 22 7.88 10.67 -0.29
N LEU A 23 6.63 10.97 0.08
CA LEU A 23 5.49 10.94 -0.84
C LEU A 23 5.65 11.97 -1.97
N THR A 24 6.16 13.17 -1.68
CA THR A 24 6.43 14.18 -2.73
C THR A 24 7.58 13.83 -3.66
N GLN A 25 8.45 12.89 -3.28
CA GLN A 25 9.68 12.57 -4.00
C GLN A 25 9.65 11.18 -4.63
N SER A 26 8.58 10.43 -4.41
CA SER A 26 8.40 9.09 -4.94
C SER A 26 7.57 9.16 -6.23
N SER A 27 8.03 8.50 -7.28
CA SER A 27 7.22 8.25 -8.49
C SER A 27 6.44 6.94 -8.41
N LEU A 28 6.70 6.12 -7.39
CA LEU A 28 6.06 4.83 -7.15
C LEU A 28 5.84 4.66 -5.66
N ILE A 29 4.61 4.31 -5.29
CA ILE A 29 4.27 3.88 -3.94
C ILE A 29 3.57 2.53 -3.93
N GLY A 30 3.85 1.72 -2.93
CA GLY A 30 3.12 0.50 -2.63
C GLY A 30 2.14 0.71 -1.47
N LEU A 31 0.95 0.12 -1.57
CA LEU A 31 -0.15 0.28 -0.61
C LEU A 31 -0.60 -1.08 -0.08
N ASP A 32 -0.83 -1.15 1.23
CA ASP A 32 -1.48 -2.27 1.91
C ASP A 32 -2.15 -1.78 3.20
N ALA A 33 -3.26 -2.40 3.64
CA ALA A 33 -3.98 -1.98 4.83
C ALA A 33 -4.38 -3.15 5.72
N GLU A 34 -4.32 -2.95 7.03
CA GLU A 34 -4.66 -3.96 8.03
C GLU A 34 -5.81 -3.48 8.92
N TRP A 35 -6.83 -4.33 9.05
CA TRP A 35 -8.01 -4.09 9.87
C TRP A 35 -8.31 -5.28 10.78
N LYS A 36 -8.96 -5.01 11.91
CA LYS A 36 -9.40 -6.08 12.80
C LYS A 36 -10.60 -6.83 12.20
N PRO A 37 -10.67 -8.16 12.32
CA PRO A 37 -11.83 -8.92 11.88
C PRO A 37 -13.06 -8.55 12.72
N ILE A 38 -14.20 -8.37 12.05
CA ILE A 38 -15.49 -8.12 12.71
C ILE A 38 -15.94 -9.41 13.40
N ARG A 39 -16.12 -9.38 14.72
CA ARG A 39 -16.48 -10.56 15.53
C ARG A 39 -17.98 -10.67 15.86
N THR A 40 -18.80 -9.68 15.48
CA THR A 40 -20.23 -9.62 15.79
C THR A 40 -21.04 -9.31 14.53
N GLN A 41 -22.33 -9.67 14.48
CA GLN A 41 -23.25 -9.42 13.35
C GLN A 41 -23.57 -7.92 13.10
N GLN A 42 -22.64 -7.01 13.36
CA GLN A 42 -22.81 -5.60 13.02
C GLN A 42 -22.55 -5.40 11.52
N SER A 43 -23.48 -4.73 10.86
CA SER A 43 -23.48 -4.45 9.41
C SER A 43 -22.47 -3.37 8.97
N SER A 44 -21.57 -2.95 9.84
CA SER A 44 -20.60 -1.89 9.57
C SER A 44 -19.33 -2.43 8.91
N PHE A 45 -18.71 -1.65 8.03
CA PHE A 45 -17.37 -1.93 7.52
C PHE A 45 -16.33 -2.00 8.66
N PRO A 46 -15.28 -2.82 8.53
CA PRO A 46 -14.22 -2.87 9.54
C PRO A 46 -13.42 -1.57 9.54
N THR A 47 -13.00 -1.15 10.73
CA THR A 47 -12.09 -0.01 10.89
C THR A 47 -10.67 -0.43 10.57
N VAL A 48 -10.04 0.27 9.64
CA VAL A 48 -8.60 0.10 9.34
C VAL A 48 -7.78 0.67 10.48
N SER A 49 -6.87 -0.14 11.02
CA SER A 49 -5.99 0.26 12.11
C SER A 49 -4.60 0.66 11.64
N LEU A 50 -4.12 0.07 10.54
CA LEU A 50 -2.79 0.33 10.02
C LEU A 50 -2.85 0.50 8.50
N LEU A 51 -2.24 1.55 7.98
CA LEU A 51 -1.98 1.73 6.56
C LEU A 51 -0.48 1.67 6.31
N GLN A 52 -0.06 0.83 5.37
CA GLN A 52 1.33 0.67 4.99
C GLN A 52 1.60 1.37 3.66
N LEU A 53 2.60 2.23 3.64
CA LEU A 53 3.03 2.97 2.45
C LEU A 53 4.51 2.68 2.20
N ALA A 54 4.83 1.98 1.11
CA ALA A 54 6.21 1.82 0.67
C ALA A 54 6.54 2.87 -0.38
N CYS A 55 7.62 3.60 -0.17
CA CYS A 55 8.09 4.67 -1.04
C CYS A 55 9.43 4.25 -1.63
N GLN A 56 9.56 4.33 -2.95
CA GLN A 56 10.85 4.21 -3.63
C GLN A 56 11.37 5.61 -3.94
N LEU A 57 12.39 6.04 -3.21
CA LEU A 57 13.07 7.30 -3.48
C LEU A 57 14.06 7.12 -4.63
N GLY A 58 13.91 7.94 -5.67
CA GLY A 58 14.79 7.92 -6.83
C GLY A 58 16.26 8.16 -6.45
N PRO A 59 17.22 7.61 -7.22
CA PRO A 59 18.64 7.76 -6.96
C PRO A 59 19.07 9.22 -7.12
N ARG A 60 19.29 9.93 -6.00
CA ARG A 60 19.77 11.32 -6.05
C ARG A 60 21.24 11.46 -6.43
N LEU A 61 22.03 10.41 -6.22
CA LEU A 61 23.49 10.43 -6.34
C LEU A 61 24.08 9.18 -7.03
N GLY A 62 23.25 8.34 -7.67
CA GLY A 62 23.67 7.12 -8.36
C GLY A 62 22.79 5.91 -8.06
N PRO A 63 22.85 4.83 -8.87
CA PRO A 63 21.96 3.67 -8.79
C PRO A 63 21.98 2.95 -7.43
N ASP A 64 23.08 3.04 -6.67
CA ASP A 64 23.22 2.43 -5.34
C ASP A 64 22.62 3.26 -4.19
N SER A 65 22.15 4.48 -4.47
CA SER A 65 21.56 5.39 -3.47
C SER A 65 20.04 5.31 -3.40
N ALA A 66 19.40 4.42 -4.16
CA ALA A 66 17.96 4.23 -4.10
C ALA A 66 17.57 3.75 -2.69
N LYS A 67 16.77 4.54 -1.98
CA LYS A 67 16.33 4.25 -0.62
C LYS A 67 14.88 3.78 -0.65
N SER A 68 14.65 2.58 -0.14
CA SER A 68 13.30 2.04 0.07
C SER A 68 12.87 2.35 1.50
N LEU A 69 11.79 3.11 1.63
CA LEU A 69 11.20 3.48 2.92
C LEU A 69 9.82 2.83 3.04
N VAL A 70 9.48 2.33 4.22
CA VAL A 70 8.15 1.82 4.53
C VAL A 70 7.60 2.59 5.73
N PHE A 71 6.43 3.20 5.55
CA PHE A 71 5.73 3.89 6.62
C PHE A 71 4.54 3.07 7.08
N LEU A 72 4.42 2.92 8.39
CA LEU A 72 3.31 2.27 9.05
C LEU A 72 2.50 3.38 9.73
N LEU A 73 1.37 3.76 9.14
CA LEU A 73 0.51 4.79 9.67
C LEU A 73 -0.47 4.15 10.66
N ASP A 74 -0.32 4.47 11.94
CA ASP A 74 -1.27 4.04 12.98
C ASP A 74 -2.50 4.94 12.95
N LEU A 75 -3.52 4.46 12.22
CA LEU A 75 -4.79 5.16 12.04
C LEU A 75 -5.64 5.21 13.32
N SER A 76 -5.26 4.47 14.36
CA SER A 76 -5.91 4.54 15.67
C SER A 76 -5.32 5.60 16.59
N ALA A 77 -4.10 6.06 16.30
CA ALA A 77 -3.40 7.07 17.08
C ALA A 77 -3.41 8.46 16.42
N ILE A 78 -3.25 8.51 15.09
CA ILE A 78 -3.20 9.77 14.34
C ILE A 78 -4.59 10.35 14.10
N SER A 79 -4.72 11.67 14.11
CA SER A 79 -5.98 12.33 13.74
C SER A 79 -6.23 12.18 12.24
N LEU A 80 -7.30 11.46 11.86
CA LEU A 80 -7.56 11.15 10.46
C LEU A 80 -7.79 12.38 9.58
N SER A 81 -8.48 13.41 10.09
CA SER A 81 -8.70 14.65 9.36
C SER A 81 -7.40 15.37 8.99
N SER A 82 -6.36 15.23 9.82
CA SER A 82 -5.05 15.86 9.58
C SER A 82 -4.24 15.24 8.45
N ILE A 83 -4.54 13.99 8.06
CA ILE A 83 -3.83 13.26 7.00
C ILE A 83 -4.69 12.95 5.79
N TYR A 84 -6.00 13.22 5.86
CA TYR A 84 -6.97 12.90 4.81
C TYR A 84 -6.59 13.52 3.46
N GLU A 85 -6.32 14.82 3.45
CA GLU A 85 -5.96 15.56 2.23
C GLU A 85 -4.65 15.06 1.62
N LEU A 86 -3.63 14.84 2.46
CA LEU A 86 -2.34 14.29 2.03
C LEU A 86 -2.51 12.95 1.30
N LEU A 87 -3.27 12.01 1.89
CA LEU A 87 -3.49 10.70 1.28
C LEU A 87 -4.34 10.81 0.01
N ARG A 88 -5.37 11.64 0.03
CA ARG A 88 -6.26 11.86 -1.12
C ARG A 88 -5.47 12.37 -2.32
N ASP A 89 -4.65 13.39 -2.11
CA ASP A 89 -3.84 14.03 -3.15
C ASP A 89 -2.85 13.04 -3.78
N VAL A 90 -2.15 12.26 -2.95
CA VAL A 90 -1.20 11.24 -3.44
C VAL A 90 -1.91 10.14 -4.23
N PHE A 91 -3.09 9.71 -3.78
CA PHE A 91 -3.84 8.63 -4.46
C PHE A 91 -4.35 9.03 -5.83
N VAL A 92 -4.65 10.31 -6.07
CA VAL A 92 -5.06 10.82 -7.39
C VAL A 92 -3.92 11.46 -8.19
N SER A 93 -2.73 11.60 -7.59
CA SER A 93 -1.60 12.24 -8.26
C SER A 93 -1.19 11.46 -9.52
N PRO A 94 -1.19 12.11 -10.70
CA PRO A 94 -0.80 11.46 -11.95
C PRO A 94 0.70 11.11 -12.00
N ASP A 95 1.52 11.78 -11.19
CA ASP A 95 2.97 11.63 -11.16
C ASP A 95 3.44 10.46 -10.27
N VAL A 96 2.52 9.86 -9.51
CA VAL A 96 2.81 8.76 -8.60
C VAL A 96 2.06 7.51 -9.04
N LEU A 97 2.78 6.46 -9.42
CA LEU A 97 2.20 5.14 -9.67
C LEU A 97 1.87 4.45 -8.35
N LYS A 98 0.65 3.94 -8.20
CA LYS A 98 0.21 3.18 -7.01
C LYS A 98 0.25 1.68 -7.31
N LEU A 99 1.06 0.92 -6.58
CA LEU A 99 1.13 -0.53 -6.66
C LEU A 99 0.37 -1.16 -5.48
N GLY A 100 -0.48 -2.13 -5.75
CA GLY A 100 -1.20 -2.87 -4.71
C GLY A 100 -1.59 -4.27 -5.13
N PHE A 101 -2.06 -5.08 -4.18
CA PHE A 101 -2.58 -6.41 -4.44
C PHE A 101 -4.06 -6.48 -4.05
N ARG A 102 -4.97 -6.39 -5.02
CA ARG A 102 -6.43 -6.44 -4.79
C ARG A 102 -6.96 -5.44 -3.75
N PHE A 103 -6.21 -4.38 -3.51
CA PHE A 103 -6.44 -3.28 -2.58
C PHE A 103 -7.72 -2.45 -2.81
N LYS A 104 -8.60 -2.82 -3.76
CA LYS A 104 -9.92 -2.19 -3.90
C LYS A 104 -10.73 -2.31 -2.61
N GLN A 105 -10.65 -3.46 -1.92
CA GLN A 105 -11.32 -3.65 -0.63
C GLN A 105 -10.72 -2.74 0.44
N ASP A 106 -9.39 -2.65 0.48
CA ASP A 106 -8.64 -1.80 1.39
C ASP A 106 -9.08 -0.34 1.26
N LEU A 107 -9.22 0.15 0.01
CA LEU A 107 -9.68 1.52 -0.27
C LEU A 107 -11.12 1.78 0.22
N ILE A 108 -12.03 0.80 0.07
CA ILE A 108 -13.40 0.92 0.59
C ILE A 108 -13.37 1.03 2.12
N TYR A 109 -12.58 0.19 2.78
CA TYR A 109 -12.49 0.19 4.24
C TYR A 109 -11.77 1.42 4.78
N LEU A 110 -10.74 1.91 4.09
CA LEU A 110 -10.08 3.19 4.37
C LEU A 110 -11.09 4.34 4.26
N SER A 111 -11.82 4.43 3.14
CA SER A 111 -12.84 5.46 2.93
C SER A 111 -13.88 5.48 4.05
N SER A 112 -14.43 4.31 4.38
CA SER A 112 -15.38 4.16 5.50
C SER A 112 -14.78 4.55 6.85
N THR A 113 -13.50 4.23 7.07
CA THR A 113 -12.79 4.56 8.32
C THR A 113 -12.69 6.08 8.49
N PHE A 114 -12.25 6.80 7.47
CA PHE A 114 -12.15 8.26 7.50
C PHE A 114 -13.53 8.93 7.61
N CYS A 115 -14.54 8.43 6.88
CA CYS A 115 -15.91 8.95 6.96
C CYS A 115 -16.50 8.83 8.36
N SER A 116 -16.28 7.69 9.04
CA SER A 116 -16.77 7.47 10.40
C SER A 116 -16.17 8.43 11.44
N GLN A 117 -15.06 9.10 11.10
CA GLN A 117 -14.44 10.15 11.91
C GLN A 117 -14.69 11.56 11.37
N GLY A 118 -15.67 11.74 10.47
CA GLY A 118 -16.12 13.05 10.00
C GLY A 118 -15.38 13.62 8.80
N CYS A 119 -14.55 12.82 8.11
CA CYS A 119 -14.00 13.22 6.81
C CYS A 119 -15.03 12.99 5.68
N ASP A 120 -14.84 13.65 4.55
CA ASP A 120 -15.65 13.42 3.36
C ASP A 120 -15.40 12.02 2.75
N PRO A 121 -16.39 11.42 2.05
CA PRO A 121 -16.17 10.25 1.22
C PRO A 121 -15.01 10.47 0.24
N GLY A 122 -14.07 9.54 0.19
CA GLY A 122 -12.87 9.64 -0.65
C GLY A 122 -12.22 8.29 -0.94
N PHE A 123 -11.03 8.33 -1.55
CA PHE A 123 -10.25 7.15 -1.96
C PHE A 123 -10.96 6.21 -2.95
N ASP A 124 -12.08 6.65 -3.53
CA ASP A 124 -12.82 5.99 -4.61
C ASP A 124 -12.07 6.06 -5.95
N ARG A 125 -11.18 7.05 -6.07
CA ARG A 125 -10.27 7.23 -7.21
C ARG A 125 -8.83 7.06 -6.75
N VAL A 126 -8.17 6.06 -7.34
CA VAL A 126 -6.72 5.86 -7.23
C VAL A 126 -6.18 5.69 -8.63
N GLU A 127 -5.42 6.67 -9.11
CA GLU A 127 -4.90 6.66 -10.48
C GLU A 127 -3.60 7.49 -10.59
N PRO A 128 -2.60 7.04 -11.38
CA PRO A 128 -2.52 5.73 -12.02
C PRO A 128 -2.23 4.62 -11.01
N PHE A 129 -2.83 3.45 -11.21
CA PHE A 129 -2.57 2.29 -10.35
C PHE A 129 -2.25 1.04 -11.15
N LEU A 130 -1.53 0.12 -10.50
CA LEU A 130 -1.16 -1.17 -11.03
C LEU A 130 -1.48 -2.25 -9.99
N ASP A 131 -2.35 -3.18 -10.37
CA ASP A 131 -2.69 -4.32 -9.52
C ASP A 131 -1.78 -5.51 -9.83
N ILE A 132 -1.10 -6.05 -8.81
CA ILE A 132 -0.13 -7.14 -8.94
C ILE A 132 -0.75 -8.40 -9.56
N THR A 133 -2.02 -8.71 -9.24
CA THR A 133 -2.71 -9.86 -9.87
C THR A 133 -2.86 -9.65 -11.38
N SER A 134 -3.15 -8.41 -11.79
CA SER A 134 -3.31 -8.02 -13.19
C SER A 134 -1.99 -8.10 -13.97
N ILE A 135 -0.88 -7.62 -13.38
CA ILE A 135 0.47 -7.77 -13.96
C ILE A 135 0.81 -9.25 -14.12
N TYR A 136 0.65 -10.03 -13.06
CA TYR A 136 0.98 -11.45 -13.04
C TYR A 136 0.25 -12.22 -14.14
N ASN A 137 -1.07 -12.01 -14.25
CA ASN A 137 -1.90 -12.65 -15.27
C ASN A 137 -1.48 -12.26 -16.69
N TYR A 138 -1.08 -11.00 -16.91
CA TYR A 138 -0.60 -10.53 -18.20
C TYR A 138 0.73 -11.21 -18.60
N LEU A 139 1.67 -11.34 -17.65
CA LEU A 139 2.95 -12.00 -17.88
C LEU A 139 2.80 -13.50 -18.17
N GLN A 140 1.94 -14.20 -17.42
CA GLN A 140 1.63 -15.62 -17.67
C GLN A 140 1.01 -15.87 -19.04
N HIS A 141 0.13 -14.97 -19.48
CA HIS A 141 -0.49 -15.06 -20.81
C HIS A 141 0.54 -14.96 -21.93
N LYS A 142 1.59 -14.15 -21.76
CA LYS A 142 2.68 -14.02 -22.73
C LYS A 142 3.64 -15.19 -22.73
N SER A 143 3.96 -15.76 -21.56
CA SER A 143 4.96 -16.84 -21.45
C SER A 143 4.45 -18.19 -21.93
N LEU A 144 3.17 -18.51 -21.74
CA LEU A 144 2.66 -19.88 -21.92
C LEU A 144 1.74 -20.08 -23.14
N GLY A 145 1.41 -19.02 -23.89
CA GLY A 145 0.67 -19.10 -25.15
C GLY A 145 -0.72 -19.77 -25.07
N ARG A 146 -1.18 -20.13 -23.86
CA ARG A 146 -2.44 -20.84 -23.59
C ARG A 146 -3.26 -20.07 -22.56
N ARG A 147 -4.59 -20.08 -22.73
CA ARG A 147 -5.55 -19.61 -21.73
C ARG A 147 -5.53 -20.56 -20.53
N ILE A 148 -4.69 -20.25 -19.54
CA ILE A 148 -4.74 -20.93 -18.24
C ILE A 148 -6.02 -20.45 -17.53
N PRO A 149 -6.76 -21.34 -16.85
CA PRO A 149 -7.91 -20.92 -16.03
C PRO A 149 -7.50 -19.77 -15.09
N LYS A 150 -8.40 -18.79 -14.89
CA LYS A 150 -8.21 -17.67 -13.96
C LYS A 150 -8.19 -18.19 -12.51
N GLU A 151 -7.15 -18.92 -12.13
CA GLU A 151 -6.93 -19.28 -10.75
C GLU A 151 -6.32 -18.08 -10.04
N THR A 152 -7.00 -17.63 -9.00
CA THR A 152 -6.62 -16.43 -8.27
C THR A 152 -5.47 -16.77 -7.31
N LYS A 153 -4.22 -16.67 -7.79
CA LYS A 153 -3.05 -16.87 -6.94
C LYS A 153 -2.99 -15.85 -5.81
N SER A 154 -2.50 -16.30 -4.65
CA SER A 154 -2.20 -15.43 -3.52
C SER A 154 -0.95 -14.61 -3.78
N LEU A 155 -0.79 -13.47 -3.11
CA LEU A 155 0.42 -12.66 -3.19
C LEU A 155 1.67 -13.48 -2.82
N ALA A 156 1.61 -14.30 -1.77
CA ALA A 156 2.70 -15.18 -1.36
C ALA A 156 3.13 -16.17 -2.46
N SER A 157 2.14 -16.74 -3.18
CA SER A 157 2.42 -17.62 -4.31
C SER A 157 3.08 -16.86 -5.47
N ILE A 158 2.61 -15.64 -5.76
CA ILE A 158 3.18 -14.78 -6.81
C ILE A 158 4.62 -14.39 -6.47
N CYS A 159 4.89 -13.91 -5.25
CA CYS A 159 6.25 -13.57 -4.82
C CYS A 159 7.18 -14.78 -4.85
N LYS A 160 6.69 -15.96 -4.44
CA LYS A 160 7.51 -17.18 -4.48
C LYS A 160 7.89 -17.57 -5.90
N GLU A 161 6.96 -17.43 -6.83
CA GLU A 161 7.16 -17.80 -8.23
C GLU A 161 8.02 -16.80 -9.00
N LEU A 162 7.75 -15.49 -8.84
CA LEU A 162 8.45 -14.45 -9.60
C LEU A 162 9.77 -14.02 -8.97
N LEU A 163 9.83 -13.96 -7.65
CA LEU A 163 10.97 -13.41 -6.91
C LEU A 163 11.76 -14.48 -6.14
N GLY A 164 11.26 -15.72 -6.06
CA GLY A 164 11.85 -16.78 -5.24
C GLY A 164 11.64 -16.60 -3.73
N ILE A 165 10.97 -15.51 -3.32
CA ILE A 165 10.79 -15.11 -1.91
C ILE A 165 9.56 -15.79 -1.31
N SER A 166 9.73 -16.43 -0.16
CA SER A 166 8.61 -16.97 0.62
C SER A 166 8.09 -15.91 1.58
N LEU A 167 6.84 -15.47 1.41
CA LEU A 167 6.19 -14.58 2.38
C LEU A 167 5.66 -15.39 3.57
N SER A 168 5.99 -14.97 4.79
CA SER A 168 5.31 -15.44 6.00
C SER A 168 3.99 -14.69 6.18
N LYS A 169 2.91 -15.40 6.48
CA LYS A 169 1.61 -14.80 6.83
C LYS A 169 1.59 -14.11 8.21
N GLY A 170 2.71 -14.18 8.95
CA GLY A 170 2.88 -13.50 10.23
C GLY A 170 3.32 -12.05 10.02
N ALA A 171 2.46 -11.12 10.44
CA ALA A 171 2.61 -9.66 10.56
C ALA A 171 4.01 -9.06 10.24
N LEU A 172 4.04 -8.22 9.18
CA LEU A 172 5.14 -7.39 8.65
C LEU A 172 6.35 -8.14 8.03
N PRO A 173 6.85 -7.79 6.82
CA PRO A 173 6.52 -6.66 5.93
C PRO A 173 6.03 -7.13 4.53
N PHE A 174 4.74 -6.95 4.24
CA PHE A 174 4.15 -7.29 2.92
C PHE A 174 4.76 -6.48 1.77
N LEU A 175 5.15 -5.23 2.04
CA LEU A 175 5.76 -4.38 1.03
C LEU A 175 7.27 -4.61 0.90
N GLY A 176 7.99 -4.90 2.00
CA GLY A 176 9.45 -5.06 1.93
C GLY A 176 9.92 -6.17 0.99
N ALA A 177 9.12 -7.22 0.80
CA ALA A 177 9.43 -8.32 -0.09
C ALA A 177 9.14 -8.06 -1.59
N LEU A 178 8.37 -7.03 -1.94
CA LEU A 178 8.04 -6.67 -3.32
C LEU A 178 9.05 -5.72 -3.97
N TYR A 179 9.98 -5.18 -3.20
CA TYR A 179 11.00 -4.21 -3.63
C TYR A 179 12.43 -4.75 -3.50
N TYR A 180 12.59 -6.09 -3.55
CA TYR A 180 13.86 -6.80 -3.69
C TYR A 180 14.27 -6.93 -5.16
#